data_AF-G9ZLQ1-F1
#
_entry.id   AF-G9ZLQ1-F1
#
_cell.length_a   1.000
_cell.length_b   1.000
_cell.length_c   1.000
_cell.angle_alpha   90.00
_cell.angle_beta   90.00
_cell.angle_gamma   90.00
#
_symmetry.space_group_name_H-M   'P 1'
#
loop_
_entity.id
_entity.type
_entity.pdbx_description
1 polymer ?
#
loop_
_entity_poly.entity_id
_entity_poly.type
_entity_poly.pdbx_seq_one_letter_code
_entity_poly.pdbx_strand_id
1 'polypeptide(L)'
;MSEVKWTMEMTERQLIQEILNTVDVIYKFVNTDDDKKDYEIAINRQDGDNRPLEDVNKEIKHYFTDAEFSYDEQLNTADGDDIHVEVKR
;
A
#
# COMPACT_ATOMS: atom_id res chain seq x y z
N MET A 1 9.62 -3.93 -39.89
CA MET A 1 8.98 -3.13 -38.84
C MET A 1 8.56 -4.10 -37.75
N SER A 2 9.28 -4.15 -36.64
CA SER A 2 8.95 -5.01 -35.50
C SER A 2 7.97 -4.27 -34.59
N GLU A 3 6.79 -4.84 -34.36
CA GLU A 3 5.87 -4.41 -33.31
C GLU A 3 6.56 -4.53 -31.95
N VAL A 4 6.77 -3.39 -31.28
CA VAL A 4 7.18 -3.40 -29.89
C VAL A 4 5.92 -3.58 -29.05
N LYS A 5 5.64 -4.82 -28.63
CA LYS A 5 4.70 -5.07 -27.54
C LYS A 5 5.36 -4.63 -26.24
N TRP A 6 5.08 -3.40 -25.83
CA TRP A 6 5.32 -2.97 -24.45
C TRP A 6 4.19 -3.54 -23.58
N THR A 7 4.31 -4.77 -23.10
CA THR A 7 3.61 -5.16 -21.88
C THR A 7 4.33 -4.44 -20.74
N MET A 8 3.83 -3.27 -20.35
CA MET A 8 4.19 -2.69 -19.06
C MET A 8 3.55 -3.58 -17.99
N GLU A 9 4.24 -4.64 -17.59
CA GLU A 9 3.89 -5.30 -16.34
C GLU A 9 4.20 -4.28 -15.23
N MET A 10 3.14 -3.85 -14.53
CA MET A 10 3.32 -3.01 -13.35
C MET A 10 4.15 -3.80 -12.33
N THR A 11 5.16 -3.16 -11.75
CA THR A 11 5.88 -3.78 -10.64
C THR A 11 4.94 -3.92 -9.44
N GLU A 12 5.22 -4.85 -8.52
CA GLU A 12 4.45 -4.99 -7.29
C GLU A 12 4.37 -3.68 -6.52
N ARG A 13 5.50 -2.96 -6.45
CA ARG A 13 5.54 -1.61 -5.89
C ARG A 13 4.58 -0.63 -6.56
N GLN A 14 4.48 -0.65 -7.89
CA GLN A 14 3.52 0.19 -8.61
C GLN A 14 2.08 -0.21 -8.29
N LEU A 15 1.78 -1.51 -8.22
CA LEU A 15 0.45 -1.98 -7.84
C LEU A 15 0.08 -1.54 -6.41
N ILE A 16 1.01 -1.63 -5.47
CA ILE A 16 0.86 -1.14 -4.09
C ILE A 16 0.54 0.37 -4.10
N GLN A 17 1.26 1.16 -4.89
CA GLN A 17 1.02 2.60 -5.00
C GLN A 17 -0.37 2.90 -5.57
N GLU A 18 -0.81 2.19 -6.60
CA GLU A 18 -2.14 2.35 -7.19
C GLU A 18 -3.25 2.01 -6.18
N ILE A 19 -3.08 0.95 -5.38
CA ILE A 19 -4.01 0.59 -4.30
C ILE A 19 -4.11 1.73 -3.29
N LEU A 20 -2.98 2.23 -2.79
CA LEU A 20 -2.97 3.28 -1.77
C LEU A 20 -3.50 4.63 -2.30
N ASN A 21 -3.23 4.95 -3.57
CA ASN A 21 -3.82 6.10 -4.24
C ASN A 21 -5.35 5.94 -4.38
N THR A 22 -5.85 4.73 -4.63
CA THR A 22 -7.30 4.46 -4.75
C THR A 22 -8.05 4.67 -3.44
N VAL A 23 -7.40 4.44 -2.30
CA VAL A 23 -8.00 4.63 -0.96
C VAL A 23 -7.87 6.09 -0.47
N ASP A 24 -7.24 6.95 -1.28
CA ASP A 24 -7.00 8.37 -0.96
C ASP A 24 -6.24 8.56 0.37
N VAL A 25 -5.10 7.85 0.54
CA VAL A 25 -4.22 7.99 1.72
C VAL A 25 -2.85 8.54 1.35
N ILE A 26 -2.17 9.15 2.34
CA ILE A 26 -0.77 9.54 2.23
C ILE A 26 0.07 8.36 2.69
N TYR A 27 1.11 8.00 1.92
CA TYR A 27 1.97 6.88 2.29
C TYR A 27 3.43 7.14 2.01
N LYS A 28 4.28 6.41 2.72
CA LYS A 28 5.73 6.40 2.55
C LYS A 28 6.26 4.99 2.73
N PHE A 29 7.01 4.52 1.75
CA PHE A 29 7.80 3.30 1.90
C PHE A 29 8.94 3.56 2.89
N VAL A 30 8.92 2.86 4.02
CA VAL A 30 9.93 2.90 5.08
C VAL A 30 11.10 2.00 4.70
N ASN A 31 10.80 0.80 4.22
CA ASN A 31 11.76 -0.19 3.75
C ASN A 31 11.18 -0.95 2.55
N THR A 32 12.05 -1.30 1.60
CA THR A 32 11.67 -2.04 0.39
C THR A 32 12.74 -3.07 0.05
N ASP A 33 12.35 -4.33 0.00
CA ASP A 33 13.16 -5.43 -0.51
C ASP A 33 12.44 -6.05 -1.71
N ASP A 34 12.68 -5.49 -2.90
CA ASP A 34 12.02 -5.93 -4.14
C ASP A 34 12.38 -7.39 -4.50
N ASP A 35 13.56 -7.88 -4.09
CA ASP A 35 13.99 -9.27 -4.32
C ASP A 35 13.21 -10.25 -3.44
N LYS A 36 12.90 -9.86 -2.19
CA LYS A 36 12.08 -10.64 -1.26
C LYS A 36 10.59 -10.31 -1.31
N LYS A 37 10.20 -9.34 -2.14
CA LYS A 37 8.82 -8.86 -2.26
C LYS A 37 8.24 -8.42 -0.92
N ASP A 38 9.04 -7.71 -0.15
CA ASP A 38 8.73 -7.31 1.22
C ASP A 38 8.77 -5.78 1.33
N TYR A 39 7.66 -5.19 1.74
CA TYR A 39 7.46 -3.75 1.73
C TYR A 39 6.90 -3.28 3.07
N GLU A 40 7.64 -2.38 3.71
CA GLU A 40 7.21 -1.72 4.95
C GLU A 40 6.73 -0.31 4.62
N ILE A 41 5.50 0.01 5.00
CA ILE A 41 4.81 1.23 4.56
C ILE A 41 4.16 1.92 5.76
N ALA A 42 4.51 3.19 5.94
CA ALA A 42 3.84 4.11 6.84
C ALA A 42 2.71 4.82 6.08
N ILE A 43 1.51 4.84 6.64
CA ILE A 43 0.29 5.37 6.02
C ILE A 43 -0.39 6.33 6.99
N ASN A 44 -0.81 7.47 6.45
CA ASN A 44 -1.53 8.53 7.14
C ASN A 44 -2.78 8.92 6.34
N ARG A 45 -3.86 9.25 7.04
CA ARG A 45 -5.05 9.83 6.39
C ARG A 45 -4.70 11.19 5.78
N GLN A 46 -5.35 11.52 4.67
CA GLN A 46 -5.21 12.84 4.05
C GLN A 46 -5.81 13.94 4.94
N ASP A 47 -5.32 15.17 4.78
CA ASP A 47 -5.87 16.33 5.46
C ASP A 47 -7.37 16.49 5.12
N GLY A 48 -8.22 16.45 6.14
CA GLY A 48 -9.68 16.58 6.00
C GLY A 48 -10.42 15.25 5.82
N ASP A 49 -9.72 14.11 5.77
CA ASP A 49 -10.36 12.81 5.87
C ASP A 49 -10.83 12.55 7.31
N ASN A 50 -12.16 12.49 7.48
CA ASN A 50 -12.82 12.27 8.76
C ASN A 50 -13.30 10.83 8.94
N ARG A 51 -12.97 9.93 7.99
CA ARG A 51 -13.30 8.51 8.12
C ARG A 51 -12.64 7.93 9.38
N PRO A 52 -13.32 7.01 10.10
CA PRO A 52 -12.69 6.25 11.17
C PRO A 52 -11.46 5.50 10.64
N LEU A 53 -10.38 5.51 11.42
CA LEU A 53 -9.13 4.85 11.05
C LEU A 53 -9.34 3.36 10.73
N GLU A 54 -10.23 2.69 11.45
CA GLU A 54 -10.57 1.28 11.19
C GLU A 54 -11.20 1.06 9.82
N ASP A 55 -12.00 2.02 9.33
CA ASP A 55 -12.67 1.89 8.05
C ASP A 55 -11.68 2.12 6.91
N VAL A 56 -10.80 3.12 7.05
CA VAL A 56 -9.67 3.32 6.13
C VAL A 56 -8.80 2.06 6.08
N ASN A 57 -8.41 1.49 7.23
CA ASN A 57 -7.62 0.25 7.26
C ASN A 57 -8.34 -0.93 6.62
N LYS A 58 -9.66 -1.09 6.82
CA LYS A 58 -10.45 -2.15 6.17
C LYS A 58 -10.48 -1.99 4.65
N GLU A 59 -10.63 -0.77 4.15
CA GLU A 59 -10.59 -0.49 2.71
C GLU A 59 -9.22 -0.86 2.12
N ILE A 60 -8.13 -0.44 2.76
CA ILE A 60 -6.77 -0.80 2.34
C ILE A 60 -6.61 -2.32 2.32
N LYS A 61 -6.88 -2.99 3.44
CA LYS A 61 -6.73 -4.45 3.59
C LYS A 61 -7.53 -5.23 2.55
N HIS A 62 -8.74 -4.75 2.20
CA HIS A 62 -9.55 -5.36 1.15
C HIS A 62 -8.82 -5.35 -0.20
N TYR A 63 -8.32 -4.21 -0.66
CA TYR A 63 -7.61 -4.10 -1.93
C TYR A 63 -6.30 -4.90 -1.95
N PHE A 64 -5.53 -4.90 -0.86
CA PHE A 64 -4.31 -5.72 -0.78
C PHE A 64 -4.62 -7.23 -0.82
N THR A 65 -5.69 -7.66 -0.14
CA THR A 65 -6.13 -9.06 -0.17
C THR A 65 -6.59 -9.47 -1.57
N ASP A 66 -7.35 -8.61 -2.26
CA ASP A 66 -7.81 -8.85 -3.63
C ASP A 66 -6.64 -8.92 -4.63
N ALA A 67 -5.56 -8.20 -4.36
CA ALA A 67 -4.32 -8.23 -5.11
C ALA A 67 -3.34 -9.34 -4.68
N GLU A 68 -3.79 -10.26 -3.80
CA GLU A 68 -3.04 -11.41 -3.28
C GLU A 68 -1.78 -11.06 -2.46
N PHE A 69 -1.75 -9.89 -1.82
CA PHE A 69 -0.71 -9.55 -0.85
C PHE A 69 -1.12 -9.99 0.56
N SER A 70 -0.12 -10.38 1.37
CA SER A 70 -0.28 -10.38 2.81
C SER A 70 -0.27 -8.95 3.34
N TYR A 71 -1.04 -8.69 4.38
CA TYR A 71 -1.21 -7.37 4.97
C TYR A 71 -1.22 -7.52 6.49
N ASP A 72 -0.13 -7.13 7.16
CA ASP A 72 0.01 -7.15 8.62
C ASP A 72 0.11 -5.72 9.14
N GLU A 73 -0.95 -5.25 9.80
CA GLU A 73 -1.10 -3.85 10.20
C GLU A 73 -0.91 -3.58 11.70
N GLN A 74 -0.43 -2.37 11.99
CA GLN A 74 -0.44 -1.76 13.32
C GLN A 74 -1.10 -0.39 13.24
N LEU A 75 -2.13 -0.17 14.04
CA LEU A 75 -2.87 1.10 14.09
C LEU A 75 -2.34 2.00 15.21
N ASN A 76 -2.36 3.32 14.98
CA ASN A 76 -1.91 4.36 15.92
C ASN A 76 -0.50 4.08 16.44
N THR A 77 0.48 4.07 15.55
CA THR A 77 1.85 3.75 15.92
C THR A 77 2.48 4.83 16.80
N ALA A 78 3.44 4.42 17.63
CA ALA A 78 4.16 5.35 18.50
C ALA A 78 4.97 6.39 17.73
N ASP A 79 5.30 6.09 16.47
CA ASP A 79 6.11 6.93 15.58
C ASP A 79 5.30 8.04 14.89
N GLY A 80 3.97 8.07 15.14
CA GLY A 80 3.07 9.12 14.67
C GLY A 80 2.31 8.78 13.40
N ASP A 81 2.52 7.59 12.84
CA ASP A 81 1.74 7.11 11.69
C ASP A 81 0.39 6.54 12.14
N ASP A 82 -0.68 6.90 11.42
CA ASP A 82 -2.02 6.37 11.63
C ASP A 82 -2.03 4.83 11.46
N ILE A 83 -1.38 4.32 10.40
CA ILE A 83 -1.27 2.89 10.10
C ILE A 83 0.16 2.60 9.65
N HIS A 84 0.78 1.58 10.24
CA HIS A 84 2.02 1.00 9.73
C HIS A 84 1.75 -0.42 9.29
N VAL A 85 2.23 -0.78 8.10
CA VAL A 85 1.93 -2.08 7.51
C VAL A 85 3.17 -2.74 6.90
N GLU A 86 3.28 -4.05 7.12
CA GLU A 86 4.18 -4.92 6.37
C GLU A 86 3.38 -5.69 5.30
N VAL A 87 3.82 -5.57 4.04
CA VAL A 87 3.16 -6.17 2.87
C VAL A 87 4.13 -7.14 2.20
N LYS A 88 3.67 -8.37 1.94
CA LYS A 88 4.47 -9.42 1.27
C LYS A 88 3.69 -10.17 0.21
N ARG A 89 4.41 -10.83 -0.70
CA ARG A 89 3.83 -11.74 -1.69
C ARG A 89 4.64 -13.00 -1.91
#